data_AF-A0A7G9NZN2-F1
#
_entry.id   AF-A0A7G9NZN2-F1
#
_cell.length_a   1.000
_cell.length_b   1.000
_cell.length_c   1.000
_cell.angle_alpha   90.00
_cell.angle_beta   90.00
_cell.angle_gamma   90.00
#
_symmetry.space_group_name_H-M   'P 1'
#
loop_
_entity.id
_entity.type
_entity.pdbx_description
1 polymer ?
#
loop_
_entity_poly.entity_id
_entity_poly.type
_entity_poly.pdbx_seq_one_letter_code
_entity_poly.pdbx_strand_id
1 'polypeptide(L)'
;MIWKTLKACGFSIGLLLGAASAGQAAPIIRTTNFGLGADAEVRESNPVINRGSSTELGMRVRNVYPFGDANDGTDRNSVVYLQFDLSGLTVADATNAILRTTYRNNNLAAARIGDTDGTAPDLGQNGFEYYGIADYTFDETTLNYLNAKGMSTDFNVGTKDFDSDATLLGTKDLPLIGTQNHLPVGGAMDFQSAGLDAFLAQEIAAGHPTAVIAMVHRNDASSDEPSDWINFNYLFNPKEQTTLNDDSAYDADITDPNNPLGSPFSGADNSNGAFSPQLVLNSIIIPEPTSAMLMLIAGAGLMRRRR
;
A
#
# COMPACT_ATOMS: atom_id res chain seq x y z
N MET A 1 -76.50 -13.92 38.08
CA MET A 1 -75.62 -14.88 38.76
C MET A 1 -74.65 -15.45 37.72
N ILE A 2 -73.35 -15.14 37.87
CA ILE A 2 -72.17 -15.94 37.44
C ILE A 2 -71.97 -16.12 35.90
N TRP A 3 -71.15 -15.33 35.18
CA TRP A 3 -69.66 -15.31 35.03
C TRP A 3 -68.98 -16.66 34.73
N LYS A 4 -68.32 -16.75 33.55
CA LYS A 4 -67.18 -17.61 33.08
C LYS A 4 -67.40 -17.93 31.58
N THR A 5 -66.48 -17.78 30.62
CA THR A 5 -65.01 -17.75 30.63
C THR A 5 -64.51 -17.13 29.32
N LEU A 6 -63.54 -16.22 29.40
CA LEU A 6 -62.72 -15.77 28.27
C LEU A 6 -61.89 -16.94 27.71
N LYS A 7 -61.82 -17.09 26.38
CA LYS A 7 -60.67 -17.71 25.71
C LYS A 7 -59.97 -16.62 24.89
N ALA A 8 -58.81 -16.22 25.38
CA ALA A 8 -57.86 -15.38 24.69
C ALA A 8 -57.37 -16.10 23.43
N CYS A 9 -57.77 -15.62 22.25
CA CYS A 9 -57.02 -15.89 21.03
C CYS A 9 -55.77 -15.02 21.08
N GLY A 10 -54.62 -15.66 21.21
CA GLY A 10 -53.31 -15.04 21.31
C GLY A 10 -53.05 -14.14 20.10
N PHE A 11 -52.84 -12.87 20.40
CA PHE A 11 -52.21 -11.91 19.51
C PHE A 11 -50.75 -12.36 19.32
N SER A 12 -50.45 -13.04 18.24
CA SER A 12 -49.08 -13.29 17.77
C SER A 12 -48.91 -12.60 16.42
N ILE A 13 -49.13 -11.29 16.41
CA ILE A 13 -48.73 -10.46 15.27
C ILE A 13 -47.21 -10.44 15.28
N GLY A 14 -46.64 -11.04 14.25
CA GLY A 14 -45.21 -11.19 14.05
C GLY A 14 -44.50 -9.85 14.15
N LEU A 15 -43.56 -9.78 15.10
CA LEU A 15 -42.49 -8.79 15.11
C LEU A 15 -41.47 -9.16 14.02
N LEU A 16 -41.92 -9.21 12.77
CA LEU A 16 -41.08 -9.17 11.56
C LEU A 16 -40.87 -7.68 11.21
N LEU A 17 -40.40 -6.91 12.20
CA LEU A 17 -39.81 -5.61 11.92
C LEU A 17 -38.43 -5.91 11.37
N GLY A 18 -38.29 -5.70 10.06
CA GLY A 18 -37.09 -5.95 9.29
C GLY A 18 -35.86 -5.46 10.03
N ALA A 19 -34.97 -6.40 10.34
CA ALA A 19 -33.56 -6.11 10.46
C ALA A 19 -33.10 -5.63 9.08
N ALA A 20 -33.35 -4.35 8.77
CA ALA A 20 -32.61 -3.66 7.75
C ALA A 20 -31.15 -3.77 8.20
N SER A 21 -30.38 -4.61 7.51
CA SER A 21 -28.92 -4.62 7.62
C SER A 21 -28.48 -3.18 7.44
N ALA A 22 -28.01 -2.52 8.51
CA ALA A 22 -27.30 -1.27 8.34
C ALA A 22 -26.06 -1.63 7.52
N GLY A 23 -26.10 -1.31 6.22
CA GLY A 23 -25.03 -1.62 5.30
C GLY A 23 -23.76 -1.02 5.86
N GLN A 24 -22.72 -1.85 6.01
CA GLN A 24 -21.38 -1.35 6.29
C GLN A 24 -21.07 -0.28 5.24
N ALA A 25 -20.60 0.88 5.68
CA ALA A 25 -20.11 1.87 4.74
C ALA A 25 -18.99 1.20 3.93
N ALA A 26 -19.18 1.11 2.61
CA ALA A 26 -18.15 0.57 1.74
C ALA A 26 -16.87 1.43 1.88
N PRO A 27 -15.68 0.82 1.89
CA PRO A 27 -14.44 1.58 1.94
C PRO A 27 -14.38 2.54 0.75
N ILE A 28 -13.87 3.74 0.98
CA ILE A 28 -13.67 4.72 -0.08
C ILE A 28 -12.31 4.43 -0.72
N ILE A 29 -12.28 4.17 -2.02
CA ILE A 29 -11.05 3.88 -2.76
C ILE A 29 -10.73 5.08 -3.63
N ARG A 30 -9.50 5.60 -3.50
CA ARG A 30 -8.92 6.63 -4.37
C ARG A 30 -7.69 6.05 -5.05
N THR A 31 -7.76 5.83 -6.35
CA THR A 31 -6.60 5.36 -7.14
C THR A 31 -5.82 6.55 -7.69
N THR A 32 -4.55 6.37 -8.06
CA THR A 32 -3.82 7.40 -8.81
C THR A 32 -4.40 7.63 -10.22
N ASN A 33 -5.27 6.74 -10.73
CA ASN A 33 -6.05 6.98 -11.96
C ASN A 33 -7.25 7.94 -11.76
N PHE A 34 -7.60 8.29 -10.52
CA PHE A 34 -8.82 9.01 -10.21
C PHE A 34 -8.54 10.51 -10.01
N GLY A 35 -9.34 11.36 -10.66
CA GLY A 35 -9.34 12.81 -10.43
C GLY A 35 -7.96 13.43 -10.65
N LEU A 36 -7.43 14.09 -9.60
CA LEU A 36 -6.08 14.67 -9.59
C LEU A 36 -4.95 13.64 -9.31
N GLY A 37 -5.21 12.35 -9.38
CA GLY A 37 -4.22 11.32 -9.08
C GLY A 37 -3.01 11.29 -10.03
N ALA A 38 -1.85 10.99 -9.48
CA ALA A 38 -0.60 10.84 -10.23
C ALA A 38 0.39 9.90 -9.53
N ASP A 39 1.29 9.28 -10.29
CA ASP A 39 2.40 8.52 -9.74
C ASP A 39 3.68 8.69 -10.54
N ALA A 40 4.81 8.80 -9.85
CA ALA A 40 6.08 9.00 -10.52
C ALA A 40 7.23 8.41 -9.73
N GLU A 41 8.17 7.84 -10.46
CA GLU A 41 9.48 7.49 -9.93
C GLU A 41 10.49 8.59 -10.29
N VAL A 42 11.19 9.10 -9.29
CA VAL A 42 12.33 10.04 -9.45
C VAL A 42 13.61 9.41 -8.94
N ARG A 43 14.75 9.81 -9.54
CA ARG A 43 16.07 9.26 -9.21
C ARG A 43 17.14 10.33 -9.20
N GLU A 44 18.00 10.27 -8.20
CA GLU A 44 19.14 11.19 -8.12
C GLU A 44 20.13 11.00 -9.27
N SER A 45 20.30 9.76 -9.72
CA SER A 45 21.24 9.42 -10.79
C SER A 45 20.81 9.84 -12.19
N ASN A 46 19.53 10.21 -12.32
CA ASN A 46 19.00 10.81 -13.52
C ASN A 46 18.06 11.96 -13.14
N PRO A 47 18.61 13.05 -12.60
CA PRO A 47 17.87 13.96 -11.74
C PRO A 47 16.92 14.87 -12.52
N VAL A 48 17.00 14.88 -13.84
CA VAL A 48 16.18 15.69 -14.75
C VAL A 48 15.12 14.90 -15.51
N ILE A 49 15.11 13.57 -15.40
CA ILE A 49 14.13 12.71 -16.08
C ILE A 49 13.20 12.11 -15.04
N ASN A 50 11.91 12.22 -15.33
CA ASN A 50 10.83 11.57 -14.63
C ASN A 50 10.51 10.22 -15.27
N ARG A 51 10.05 9.27 -14.46
CA ARG A 51 9.43 8.04 -14.97
C ARG A 51 7.92 8.02 -14.76
N GLY A 52 7.31 9.18 -14.51
CA GLY A 52 5.88 9.34 -14.32
C GLY A 52 4.99 8.98 -15.52
N SER A 53 5.51 9.03 -16.75
CA SER A 53 4.78 8.49 -17.92
C SER A 53 5.20 7.06 -18.28
N SER A 54 5.91 6.38 -17.38
CA SER A 54 6.61 5.15 -17.71
C SER A 54 5.73 3.93 -17.45
N THR A 55 6.13 2.82 -18.05
CA THR A 55 5.48 1.55 -17.78
C THR A 55 5.75 1.03 -16.37
N GLU A 56 6.59 1.66 -15.52
CA GLU A 56 7.02 1.07 -14.25
C GLU A 56 7.18 2.07 -13.08
N LEU A 57 6.75 1.66 -11.87
CA LEU A 57 7.17 2.28 -10.61
C LEU A 57 8.23 1.38 -9.98
N GLY A 58 9.50 1.80 -10.05
CA GLY A 58 10.62 1.01 -9.55
C GLY A 58 11.22 1.55 -8.27
N MET A 59 11.56 0.66 -7.34
CA MET A 59 12.47 0.96 -6.23
C MET A 59 13.78 0.22 -6.49
N ARG A 60 14.86 1.00 -6.70
CA ARG A 60 16.14 0.48 -7.20
C ARG A 60 17.32 0.90 -6.35
N VAL A 61 18.25 -0.03 -6.19
CA VAL A 61 19.59 0.20 -5.67
C VAL A 61 20.57 -0.27 -6.73
N ARG A 62 21.28 0.63 -7.42
CA ARG A 62 22.23 0.28 -8.48
C ARG A 62 23.59 0.93 -8.20
N ASN A 63 24.66 0.14 -8.12
CA ASN A 63 26.01 0.67 -8.22
C ASN A 63 26.66 0.13 -9.47
N VAL A 64 27.13 1.02 -10.32
CA VAL A 64 27.92 0.63 -11.49
C VAL A 64 29.40 0.92 -11.26
N TYR A 65 29.74 1.61 -10.16
CA TYR A 65 31.09 1.98 -9.82
C TYR A 65 31.61 1.12 -8.66
N PRO A 66 32.87 0.68 -8.70
CA PRO A 66 33.48 -0.05 -7.60
C PRO A 66 33.68 0.87 -6.39
N PHE A 67 33.73 0.28 -5.20
CA PHE A 67 33.97 1.00 -3.95
C PHE A 67 35.23 1.87 -4.04
N GLY A 68 35.09 3.16 -3.69
CA GLY A 68 36.19 4.14 -3.73
C GLY A 68 36.47 4.77 -5.10
N ASP A 69 35.66 4.49 -6.12
CA ASP A 69 35.63 5.27 -7.36
C ASP A 69 35.16 6.71 -7.06
N ALA A 70 35.62 7.69 -7.84
CA ALA A 70 35.17 9.08 -7.66
C ALA A 70 33.68 9.28 -7.98
N ASN A 71 33.07 8.31 -8.67
CA ASN A 71 31.65 8.25 -8.99
C ASN A 71 30.92 7.16 -8.18
N ASP A 72 31.60 6.51 -7.23
CA ASP A 72 30.97 5.65 -6.24
C ASP A 72 29.95 6.49 -5.47
N GLY A 73 28.67 6.19 -5.66
CA GLY A 73 27.56 6.98 -5.13
C GLY A 73 26.73 7.77 -6.14
N THR A 74 27.04 7.71 -7.43
CA THR A 74 26.27 8.47 -8.43
C THR A 74 24.97 7.78 -8.88
N ASP A 75 24.70 6.53 -8.47
CA ASP A 75 23.65 5.71 -9.10
C ASP A 75 22.60 5.07 -8.15
N ARG A 76 22.46 5.55 -6.90
CA ARG A 76 21.50 4.95 -5.94
C ARG A 76 20.66 6.01 -5.28
N ASN A 77 19.37 6.04 -5.62
CA ASN A 77 18.25 6.52 -4.78
C ASN A 77 17.02 6.68 -5.69
N SER A 78 16.13 5.68 -5.71
CA SER A 78 14.79 5.84 -6.30
C SER A 78 13.77 6.22 -5.23
N VAL A 79 12.85 7.12 -5.55
CA VAL A 79 11.69 7.46 -4.71
C VAL A 79 10.45 7.44 -5.58
N VAL A 80 9.40 6.79 -5.09
CA VAL A 80 8.10 6.75 -5.76
C VAL A 80 7.17 7.76 -5.08
N TYR A 81 6.70 8.76 -5.83
CA TYR A 81 5.72 9.74 -5.42
C TYR A 81 4.33 9.28 -5.85
N LEU A 82 3.39 9.29 -4.92
CA LEU A 82 2.01 8.90 -5.14
C LEU A 82 1.10 10.06 -4.72
N GLN A 83 0.30 10.56 -5.65
CA GLN A 83 -0.67 11.64 -5.44
C GLN A 83 -2.09 11.09 -5.52
N PHE A 84 -2.88 11.39 -4.49
CA PHE A 84 -4.28 10.98 -4.40
C PHE A 84 -5.19 12.20 -4.29
N ASP A 85 -6.30 12.17 -5.02
CA ASP A 85 -7.34 13.18 -4.95
C ASP A 85 -8.14 13.07 -3.64
N LEU A 86 -8.17 14.14 -2.87
CA LEU A 86 -8.90 14.24 -1.60
C LEU A 86 -10.30 14.87 -1.73
N SER A 87 -10.72 15.21 -2.94
CA SER A 87 -11.99 15.89 -3.20
C SER A 87 -13.18 15.11 -2.63
N GLY A 88 -14.02 15.85 -1.90
CA GLY A 88 -15.23 15.33 -1.27
C GLY A 88 -15.00 14.45 -0.04
N LEU A 89 -13.76 14.28 0.41
CA LEU A 89 -13.46 13.59 1.68
C LEU A 89 -13.65 14.53 2.86
N THR A 90 -13.93 13.94 4.01
CA THR A 90 -14.00 14.58 5.31
C THR A 90 -12.93 14.00 6.23
N VAL A 91 -12.60 14.71 7.31
CA VAL A 91 -11.61 14.23 8.30
C VAL A 91 -12.00 12.87 8.89
N ALA A 92 -13.29 12.55 8.97
CA ALA A 92 -13.77 11.25 9.45
C ALA A 92 -13.38 10.09 8.51
N ASP A 93 -13.17 10.37 7.22
CA ASP A 93 -12.81 9.36 6.22
C ASP A 93 -11.33 8.95 6.33
N ALA A 94 -10.47 9.80 6.91
CA ALA A 94 -9.03 9.59 7.08
C ALA A 94 -8.65 8.58 8.19
N THR A 95 -9.58 7.72 8.60
CA THR A 95 -9.34 6.74 9.66
C THR A 95 -9.11 5.35 9.09
N ASN A 96 -8.14 4.62 9.65
CA ASN A 96 -7.73 3.30 9.16
C ASN A 96 -7.42 3.33 7.66
N ALA A 97 -6.65 4.34 7.23
CA ALA A 97 -6.22 4.45 5.86
C ALA A 97 -5.21 3.35 5.53
N ILE A 98 -5.33 2.80 4.32
CA ILE A 98 -4.38 1.85 3.77
C ILE A 98 -3.87 2.43 2.46
N LEU A 99 -2.56 2.62 2.37
CA LEU A 99 -1.88 2.82 1.11
C LEU A 99 -1.56 1.45 0.52
N ARG A 100 -2.15 1.14 -0.62
CA ARG A 100 -1.95 -0.11 -1.35
C ARG A 100 -1.19 0.15 -2.63
N THR A 101 -0.07 -0.54 -2.82
CA THR A 101 0.55 -0.72 -4.13
C THR A 101 0.41 -2.19 -4.55
N THR A 102 0.58 -2.50 -5.84
CA THR A 102 0.55 -3.90 -6.28
C THR A 102 1.82 -4.27 -7.04
N TYR A 103 2.30 -5.49 -6.83
CA TYR A 103 3.53 -5.96 -7.43
C TYR A 103 3.36 -6.13 -8.94
N ARG A 104 4.37 -5.66 -9.68
CA ARG A 104 4.49 -5.85 -11.12
C ARG A 104 5.59 -6.84 -11.49
N ASN A 105 6.50 -7.11 -10.56
CA ASN A 105 7.74 -7.80 -10.86
C ASN A 105 7.57 -9.32 -10.98
N ASN A 106 8.09 -9.88 -12.06
CA ASN A 106 8.29 -11.31 -12.32
C ASN A 106 9.75 -11.76 -12.08
N ASN A 107 10.58 -10.90 -11.48
CA ASN A 107 12.03 -11.09 -11.35
C ASN A 107 12.56 -10.55 -10.01
N LEU A 108 11.97 -11.00 -8.92
CA LEU A 108 12.65 -11.02 -7.62
C LEU A 108 13.44 -12.34 -7.54
N ALA A 109 14.53 -12.38 -6.77
CA ALA A 109 15.28 -13.63 -6.53
C ALA A 109 15.81 -13.67 -5.10
N ALA A 110 15.84 -14.82 -4.42
CA ALA A 110 16.32 -14.92 -3.02
C ALA A 110 17.75 -14.41 -2.83
N ALA A 111 18.63 -14.57 -3.83
CA ALA A 111 19.98 -13.99 -3.83
C ALA A 111 19.99 -12.46 -3.81
N ARG A 112 18.86 -11.86 -4.18
CA ARG A 112 18.60 -10.46 -3.95
C ARG A 112 18.14 -10.32 -2.50
N ILE A 113 17.11 -11.01 -2.01
CA ILE A 113 16.40 -10.61 -0.77
C ILE A 113 17.10 -10.90 0.58
N GLY A 114 18.27 -11.54 0.62
CA GLY A 114 18.88 -12.00 1.88
C GLY A 114 20.34 -11.64 2.10
N ASP A 115 20.61 -11.01 3.25
CA ASP A 115 21.90 -11.00 3.94
C ASP A 115 22.09 -12.42 4.48
N THR A 116 23.10 -13.11 3.97
CA THR A 116 23.42 -14.50 4.32
C THR A 116 24.13 -14.65 5.66
N ASP A 117 24.54 -13.57 6.33
CA ASP A 117 25.47 -13.64 7.46
C ASP A 117 24.81 -13.72 8.84
N GLY A 118 23.47 -13.77 8.91
CA GLY A 118 22.77 -14.12 10.17
C GLY A 118 22.96 -13.14 11.33
N THR A 119 23.74 -12.08 11.12
CA THR A 119 23.82 -10.89 11.95
C THR A 119 23.05 -9.80 11.22
N ALA A 120 21.76 -9.70 11.50
CA ALA A 120 20.94 -8.60 11.00
C ALA A 120 21.71 -7.27 11.15
N PRO A 121 21.75 -6.40 10.13
CA PRO A 121 22.43 -5.12 10.25
C PRO A 121 21.81 -4.35 11.41
N ASP A 122 22.67 -3.84 12.29
CA ASP A 122 22.36 -3.26 13.59
C ASP A 122 21.56 -1.93 13.55
N LEU A 123 20.77 -1.70 12.49
CA LEU A 123 19.66 -0.74 12.41
C LEU A 123 18.39 -1.30 11.72
N GLY A 124 18.24 -2.61 11.61
CA GLY A 124 16.95 -3.32 11.76
C GLY A 124 15.73 -2.92 10.92
N GLN A 125 15.85 -2.46 9.67
CA GLN A 125 14.67 -2.23 8.82
C GLN A 125 14.88 -2.68 7.36
N ASN A 126 14.68 -3.98 7.11
CA ASN A 126 14.50 -4.50 5.75
C ASN A 126 13.09 -4.11 5.25
N GLY A 127 12.92 -2.88 4.77
CA GLY A 127 11.59 -2.35 4.48
C GLY A 127 11.53 -1.08 3.62
N PHE A 128 10.31 -0.61 3.42
CA PHE A 128 10.00 0.69 2.84
C PHE A 128 9.65 1.68 3.93
N GLU A 129 10.08 2.92 3.76
CA GLU A 129 9.61 4.04 4.55
C GLU A 129 8.64 4.87 3.70
N TYR A 130 7.66 5.48 4.37
CA TYR A 130 6.64 6.30 3.75
C TYR A 130 6.66 7.68 4.35
N TYR A 131 6.67 8.70 3.51
CA TYR A 131 6.71 10.10 3.90
C TYR A 131 5.51 10.83 3.33
N GLY A 132 4.86 11.66 4.14
CA GLY A 132 3.83 12.59 3.70
C GLY A 132 4.46 13.92 3.34
N ILE A 133 4.02 14.51 2.23
CA ILE A 133 4.48 15.82 1.76
C ILE A 133 3.27 16.74 1.74
N ALA A 134 3.22 17.63 2.72
CA ALA A 134 2.07 18.52 2.93
C ALA A 134 2.01 19.64 1.89
N ASP A 135 0.79 20.06 1.53
CA ASP A 135 0.54 21.15 0.58
C ASP A 135 1.37 20.99 -0.70
N TYR A 136 1.16 19.85 -1.36
CA TYR A 136 1.88 19.53 -2.57
C TYR A 136 0.97 18.89 -3.60
N THR A 137 1.12 19.38 -4.83
CA THR A 137 0.55 18.80 -6.03
C THR A 137 1.65 18.84 -7.07
N PHE A 138 1.87 17.74 -7.78
CA PHE A 138 2.84 17.67 -8.87
C PHE A 138 2.17 17.33 -10.19
N ASP A 139 2.81 17.77 -11.27
CA ASP A 139 2.55 17.30 -12.62
C ASP A 139 3.55 16.19 -12.92
N GLU A 140 3.01 14.99 -13.08
CA GLU A 140 3.73 13.77 -13.38
C GLU A 140 4.68 13.91 -14.56
N THR A 141 4.37 14.74 -15.56
CA THR A 141 5.17 14.96 -16.77
C THR A 141 6.41 15.83 -16.53
N THR A 142 6.48 16.54 -15.41
CA THR A 142 7.55 17.49 -15.09
C THR A 142 8.30 17.17 -13.80
N LEU A 143 7.75 16.32 -12.94
CA LEU A 143 8.35 15.95 -11.66
C LEU A 143 9.64 15.15 -11.84
N ASN A 144 10.77 15.71 -11.48
CA ASN A 144 12.08 15.05 -11.48
C ASN A 144 12.75 15.20 -10.11
N TYR A 145 13.92 14.63 -9.93
CA TYR A 145 14.59 14.65 -8.63
C TYR A 145 14.93 16.08 -8.16
N LEU A 146 15.29 16.98 -9.08
CA LEU A 146 15.69 18.35 -8.74
C LEU A 146 14.53 19.25 -8.30
N ASN A 147 13.28 18.90 -8.65
CA ASN A 147 12.10 19.69 -8.31
C ASN A 147 11.08 18.94 -7.44
N ALA A 148 11.38 17.70 -7.07
CA ALA A 148 10.57 16.93 -6.15
C ALA A 148 10.64 17.54 -4.74
N LYS A 149 9.50 18.03 -4.24
CA LYS A 149 9.41 18.56 -2.88
C LYS A 149 9.70 17.45 -1.88
N GLY A 150 10.31 17.81 -0.74
CA GLY A 150 10.66 16.84 0.30
C GLY A 150 12.01 16.16 0.05
N MET A 151 12.75 16.52 -1.00
CA MET A 151 14.04 15.92 -1.34
C MET A 151 15.11 16.99 -1.39
N SER A 152 16.23 16.73 -0.73
CA SER A 152 17.46 17.48 -0.96
C SER A 152 18.43 16.65 -1.79
N THR A 153 19.07 17.29 -2.76
CA THR A 153 20.14 16.67 -3.54
C THR A 153 21.45 16.89 -2.81
N ASP A 154 22.04 15.82 -2.30
CA ASP A 154 23.36 15.83 -1.68
C ASP A 154 24.36 14.96 -2.45
N PHE A 155 23.89 14.23 -3.47
CA PHE A 155 24.66 13.27 -4.26
C PHE A 155 25.36 12.22 -3.40
N ASN A 156 24.77 11.86 -2.25
CA ASN A 156 25.33 10.89 -1.32
C ASN A 156 24.37 9.71 -1.09
N VAL A 157 24.84 8.54 -1.47
CA VAL A 157 24.11 7.27 -1.42
C VAL A 157 23.79 6.75 -0.02
N GLY A 158 24.56 7.13 0.99
CA GLY A 158 24.29 6.74 2.38
C GLY A 158 23.23 7.62 3.05
N THR A 159 22.93 8.79 2.46
CA THR A 159 22.06 9.81 3.05
C THR A 159 20.93 10.14 2.09
N LYS A 160 19.83 9.39 2.20
CA LYS A 160 18.54 9.85 1.68
C LYS A 160 18.07 11.01 2.55
N ASP A 161 18.39 12.23 2.12
CA ASP A 161 17.99 13.42 2.85
C ASP A 161 16.64 13.93 2.33
N PHE A 162 15.60 13.35 2.92
CA PHE A 162 14.32 14.02 3.00
C PHE A 162 14.52 15.32 3.79
N ASP A 163 14.14 16.44 3.20
CA ASP A 163 14.24 17.72 3.88
C ASP A 163 13.06 17.91 4.86
N SER A 164 12.95 19.10 5.45
CA SER A 164 11.90 19.41 6.42
C SER A 164 10.47 19.37 5.86
N ASP A 165 10.29 19.34 4.54
CA ASP A 165 8.98 19.28 3.90
C ASP A 165 8.38 17.87 3.87
N ALA A 166 9.17 16.85 4.21
CA ALA A 166 8.73 15.46 4.27
C ALA A 166 8.61 14.96 5.71
N THR A 167 7.45 14.39 6.05
CA THR A 167 7.15 13.85 7.38
C THR A 167 7.07 12.33 7.33
N LEU A 168 7.88 11.63 8.13
CA LEU A 168 7.81 10.16 8.22
C LEU A 168 6.44 9.71 8.74
N LEU A 169 5.73 8.92 7.94
CA LEU A 169 4.43 8.34 8.28
C LEU A 169 4.58 6.98 8.97
N GLY A 170 5.66 6.27 8.68
CA GLY A 170 5.95 4.95 9.21
C GLY A 170 6.70 4.10 8.21
N THR A 171 6.87 2.83 8.56
CA THR A 171 7.66 1.88 7.78
C THR A 171 6.91 0.57 7.58
N LYS A 172 7.27 -0.16 6.53
CA LYS A 172 6.69 -1.45 6.15
C LYS A 172 7.81 -2.39 5.79
N ASP A 173 7.92 -3.51 6.51
CA ASP A 173 8.86 -4.55 6.15
C ASP A 173 8.57 -5.09 4.75
N LEU A 174 9.64 -5.50 4.07
CA LEU A 174 9.52 -6.19 2.79
C LEU A 174 8.64 -7.44 2.98
N PRO A 175 7.75 -7.74 2.03
CA PRO A 175 7.00 -8.99 2.07
C PRO A 175 7.98 -10.16 2.12
N LEU A 176 7.66 -11.19 2.91
CA LEU A 176 8.41 -12.43 2.84
C LEU A 176 8.26 -13.01 1.44
N ILE A 177 9.37 -13.10 0.73
CA ILE A 177 9.39 -13.75 -0.58
C ILE A 177 9.59 -15.22 -0.30
N GLY A 178 8.58 -16.00 -0.66
CA GLY A 178 8.62 -17.45 -0.50
C GLY A 178 9.76 -18.07 -1.30
N THR A 179 9.91 -19.38 -1.21
CA THR A 179 10.95 -20.14 -1.93
C THR A 179 10.82 -20.10 -3.45
N GLN A 180 9.77 -19.47 -3.97
CA GLN A 180 9.48 -19.24 -5.38
C GLN A 180 10.30 -18.10 -5.97
N ASN A 181 11.01 -17.34 -5.13
CA ASN A 181 11.85 -16.22 -5.51
C ASN A 181 11.11 -15.00 -6.09
N HIS A 182 9.85 -15.10 -6.51
CA HIS A 182 9.03 -13.97 -6.98
C HIS A 182 7.80 -13.69 -6.10
N LEU A 183 7.21 -12.50 -6.27
CA LEU A 183 5.90 -12.15 -5.74
C LEU A 183 4.87 -12.27 -6.88
N PRO A 184 3.63 -12.66 -6.60
CA PRO A 184 2.62 -12.75 -7.65
C PRO A 184 2.36 -11.36 -8.23
N VAL A 185 2.47 -11.21 -9.55
CA VAL A 185 1.99 -10.03 -10.27
C VAL A 185 0.54 -9.73 -9.85
N GLY A 186 0.25 -8.48 -9.50
CA GLY A 186 -1.04 -8.02 -8.98
C GLY A 186 -1.23 -8.23 -7.48
N GLY A 187 -0.32 -8.94 -6.79
CA GLY A 187 -0.34 -9.09 -5.34
C GLY A 187 -0.20 -7.73 -4.64
N ALA A 188 -0.91 -7.54 -3.53
CA ALA A 188 -0.97 -6.27 -2.83
C ALA A 188 0.15 -6.11 -1.79
N MET A 189 0.66 -4.88 -1.67
CA MET A 189 1.46 -4.41 -0.55
C MET A 189 0.71 -3.31 0.17
N ASP A 190 0.25 -3.62 1.38
CA ASP A 190 -0.54 -2.70 2.19
C ASP A 190 0.31 -2.07 3.29
N PHE A 191 0.39 -0.73 3.26
CA PHE A 191 0.95 0.10 4.33
C PHE A 191 -0.19 0.79 5.10
N GLN A 192 -0.14 0.65 6.41
CA GLN A 192 -1.06 1.31 7.34
C GLN A 192 -0.27 1.78 8.56
N SER A 193 -0.53 3.01 9.00
CA SER A 193 0.05 3.55 10.22
C SER A 193 -0.82 4.66 10.80
N ALA A 194 -0.65 4.95 12.08
CA ALA A 194 -1.28 6.14 12.68
C ALA A 194 -0.76 7.44 12.07
N GLY A 195 0.49 7.45 11.57
CA GLY A 195 1.06 8.61 10.87
C GLY A 195 0.36 8.88 9.53
N LEU A 196 0.01 7.84 8.78
CA LEU A 196 -0.78 7.97 7.54
C LEU A 196 -2.16 8.57 7.83
N ASP A 197 -2.88 8.03 8.82
CA ASP A 197 -4.19 8.55 9.23
C ASP A 197 -4.12 10.04 9.63
N ALA A 198 -3.13 10.39 10.46
CA ALA A 198 -2.93 11.77 10.92
C ALA A 198 -2.59 12.74 9.78
N PHE A 199 -1.71 12.32 8.86
CA PHE A 199 -1.35 13.12 7.69
C PHE A 199 -2.56 13.40 6.79
N LEU A 200 -3.34 12.37 6.46
CA LEU A 200 -4.52 12.54 5.62
C LEU A 200 -5.59 13.41 6.29
N ALA A 201 -5.80 13.21 7.59
CA ALA A 201 -6.71 14.05 8.38
C ALA A 201 -6.29 15.53 8.34
N GLN A 202 -4.98 15.80 8.43
CA GLN A 202 -4.42 17.14 8.35
C GLN A 202 -4.63 17.76 6.95
N GLU A 203 -4.29 17.06 5.88
CA GLU A 203 -4.44 17.58 4.50
C GLU A 203 -5.92 17.87 4.19
N ILE A 204 -6.84 16.99 4.60
CA ILE A 204 -8.28 17.21 4.44
C ILE A 204 -8.78 18.38 5.28
N ALA A 205 -8.35 18.49 6.55
CA ALA A 205 -8.75 19.60 7.43
C ALA A 205 -8.23 20.95 6.93
N ALA A 206 -7.06 20.97 6.31
CA ALA A 206 -6.47 22.15 5.67
C ALA A 206 -7.15 22.51 4.34
N GLY A 207 -7.97 21.61 3.78
CA GLY A 207 -8.66 21.82 2.51
C GLY A 207 -7.73 21.65 1.30
N HIS A 208 -6.63 20.93 1.44
CA HIS A 208 -5.76 20.61 0.32
C HIS A 208 -6.45 19.63 -0.64
N PRO A 209 -6.31 19.81 -1.96
CA PRO A 209 -7.02 18.98 -2.94
C PRO A 209 -6.39 17.59 -3.12
N THR A 210 -5.14 17.41 -2.69
CA THR A 210 -4.37 16.18 -2.89
C THR A 210 -3.60 15.80 -1.64
N ALA A 211 -3.35 14.51 -1.46
CA ALA A 211 -2.33 13.99 -0.56
C ALA A 211 -1.18 13.42 -1.38
N VAL A 212 0.06 13.82 -1.09
CA VAL A 212 1.25 13.25 -1.71
C VAL A 212 2.02 12.42 -0.70
N ILE A 213 2.28 11.17 -1.06
CA ILE A 213 3.04 10.21 -0.27
C ILE A 213 4.25 9.76 -1.08
N ALA A 214 5.44 9.95 -0.52
CA ALA A 214 6.68 9.44 -1.07
C ALA A 214 7.02 8.09 -0.40
N MET A 215 7.35 7.11 -1.22
CA MET A 215 7.74 5.77 -0.82
C MET A 215 9.22 5.56 -1.16
N VAL A 216 10.00 5.12 -0.17
CA VAL A 216 11.45 4.95 -0.29
C VAL A 216 11.91 3.63 0.30
N HIS A 217 13.02 3.10 -0.21
CA HIS A 217 13.75 1.98 0.34
C HIS A 217 15.15 2.50 0.67
N ARG A 218 15.53 2.46 1.94
CA ARG A 218 16.90 2.76 2.37
C ARG A 218 17.68 1.47 2.38
N ASN A 219 18.79 1.43 1.65
CA ASN A 219 19.77 0.37 1.78
C ASN A 219 21.15 0.98 1.60
N ASP A 220 22.00 0.79 2.61
CA ASP A 220 23.42 1.11 2.53
C ASP A 220 24.14 -0.11 1.98
N ALA A 221 24.28 -0.18 0.66
CA ALA A 221 25.08 -1.22 0.04
C ALA A 221 26.56 -0.94 0.35
N SER A 222 27.01 -1.41 1.52
CA SER A 222 28.39 -1.42 1.97
C SER A 222 29.23 -2.36 1.08
N SER A 223 30.56 -2.26 1.17
CA SER A 223 31.51 -3.06 0.38
C SER A 223 31.41 -4.58 0.60
N ASP A 224 30.71 -5.00 1.65
CA ASP A 224 30.61 -6.39 2.07
C ASP A 224 29.30 -7.05 1.62
N GLU A 225 28.41 -6.28 0.99
CA GLU A 225 27.15 -6.81 0.44
C GLU A 225 27.40 -7.66 -0.82
N PRO A 226 26.72 -8.81 -0.98
CA PRO A 226 26.86 -9.65 -2.18
C PRO A 226 26.61 -8.84 -3.45
N SER A 227 27.39 -9.08 -4.52
CA SER A 227 27.18 -8.40 -5.82
C SER A 227 25.76 -8.57 -6.39
N ASP A 228 25.05 -9.60 -5.95
CA ASP A 228 23.66 -9.91 -6.32
C ASP A 228 22.63 -8.99 -5.64
N TRP A 229 23.02 -8.31 -4.56
CA TRP A 229 22.27 -7.22 -3.93
C TRP A 229 22.33 -5.91 -4.71
N ILE A 230 23.22 -5.80 -5.69
CA ILE A 230 23.24 -4.64 -6.57
C ILE A 230 22.25 -4.92 -7.72
N ASN A 231 21.33 -3.99 -7.97
CA ASN A 231 20.20 -4.08 -8.92
C ASN A 231 18.92 -4.77 -8.39
N PHE A 232 18.60 -4.65 -7.10
CA PHE A 232 17.22 -4.91 -6.66
C PHE A 232 16.23 -4.02 -7.37
N ASN A 233 15.10 -4.60 -7.74
CA ASN A 233 13.97 -3.87 -8.27
C ASN A 233 12.70 -4.40 -7.60
N TYR A 234 12.10 -3.64 -6.68
CA TYR A 234 10.67 -3.79 -6.42
C TYR A 234 9.95 -2.97 -7.49
N LEU A 235 9.19 -3.65 -8.33
CA LEU A 235 8.38 -2.99 -9.35
C LEU A 235 6.93 -3.04 -8.91
N PHE A 236 6.27 -1.89 -8.96
CA PHE A 236 4.85 -1.73 -8.73
C PHE A 236 4.14 -1.34 -10.03
N ASN A 237 2.84 -1.62 -10.10
CA ASN A 237 2.02 -1.24 -11.25
C ASN A 237 1.78 0.28 -11.23
N PRO A 238 2.19 1.03 -12.26
CA PRO A 238 1.80 2.45 -12.41
C PRO A 238 0.35 2.57 -12.88
N LYS A 239 -0.20 3.79 -12.83
CA LYS A 239 -1.55 4.06 -13.35
C LYS A 239 -1.70 3.83 -14.86
N GLU A 240 -0.62 4.00 -15.63
CA GLU A 240 -0.59 3.82 -17.09
C GLU A 240 -0.68 2.35 -17.51
N GLN A 241 -0.43 1.40 -16.61
CA GLN A 241 -0.48 -0.01 -16.94
C GLN A 241 -1.94 -0.42 -17.17
N THR A 242 -2.32 -0.65 -18.41
CA THR A 242 -3.71 -1.02 -18.76
C THR A 242 -4.00 -2.51 -18.62
N THR A 243 -2.97 -3.36 -18.60
CA THR A 243 -3.11 -4.82 -18.43
C THR A 243 -1.89 -5.33 -17.68
N LEU A 244 -2.06 -6.21 -16.68
CA LEU A 244 -0.95 -6.73 -15.92
C LEU A 244 -0.01 -7.61 -16.77
N ASN A 245 1.26 -7.63 -16.40
CA ASN A 245 2.24 -8.49 -17.07
C ASN A 245 1.88 -9.97 -16.88
N ASP A 246 2.11 -10.77 -17.91
CA ASP A 246 2.04 -12.22 -17.78
C ASP A 246 3.28 -12.74 -17.03
N ASP A 247 3.02 -13.59 -16.03
CA ASP A 247 4.06 -14.31 -15.31
C ASP A 247 3.72 -15.80 -15.25
N SER A 248 3.99 -16.49 -16.36
CA SER A 248 3.77 -17.94 -16.47
C SER A 248 4.81 -18.76 -15.70
N ALA A 249 5.86 -18.13 -15.18
CA ALA A 249 6.90 -18.79 -14.40
C ALA A 249 6.56 -18.83 -12.90
N TYR A 250 5.54 -18.09 -12.47
CA TYR A 250 5.06 -18.14 -11.10
C TYR A 250 4.61 -19.56 -10.70
N ASP A 251 5.12 -20.05 -9.58
CA ASP A 251 4.76 -21.35 -9.03
C ASP A 251 4.34 -21.20 -7.58
N ALA A 252 3.04 -21.19 -7.29
CA ALA A 252 2.53 -21.08 -5.93
C ALA A 252 2.89 -22.31 -5.05
N ASP A 253 3.16 -23.46 -5.66
CA ASP A 253 3.41 -24.74 -4.99
C ASP A 253 4.86 -25.19 -5.16
N ILE A 254 5.67 -24.71 -4.23
CA ILE A 254 7.12 -24.93 -4.17
C ILE A 254 7.52 -26.40 -4.04
N THR A 255 6.56 -27.30 -3.82
CA THR A 255 6.79 -28.73 -3.62
C THR A 255 6.68 -29.55 -4.90
N ASP A 256 6.10 -29.01 -5.97
CA ASP A 256 6.07 -29.62 -7.30
C ASP A 256 6.72 -28.71 -8.37
N PRO A 257 8.06 -28.75 -8.49
CA PRO A 257 8.79 -27.88 -9.43
C PRO A 257 8.51 -28.18 -10.91
N ASN A 258 7.71 -29.20 -11.23
CA ASN A 258 7.36 -29.54 -12.62
C ASN A 258 6.03 -28.90 -13.07
N ASN A 259 5.32 -28.19 -12.19
CA ASN A 259 3.98 -27.68 -12.48
C ASN A 259 3.78 -26.21 -12.06
N PRO A 260 4.47 -25.25 -12.69
CA PRO A 260 4.26 -23.83 -12.41
C PRO A 260 2.81 -23.43 -12.73
N LEU A 261 2.16 -22.72 -11.81
CA LEU A 261 0.73 -22.38 -11.87
C LEU A 261 0.43 -21.03 -12.56
N GLY A 262 1.46 -20.23 -12.87
CA GLY A 262 1.31 -18.86 -13.36
C GLY A 262 0.77 -17.89 -12.30
N SER A 263 1.07 -16.59 -12.42
CA SER A 263 0.65 -15.62 -11.41
C SER A 263 -0.86 -15.45 -11.48
N PRO A 264 -1.58 -15.43 -10.34
CA PRO A 264 -3.04 -15.41 -10.28
C PRO A 264 -3.70 -14.22 -11.00
N PHE A 265 -2.98 -13.10 -11.18
CA PHE A 265 -3.48 -11.92 -11.88
C PHE A 265 -2.76 -11.65 -13.21
N SER A 266 -2.03 -12.64 -13.76
CA SER A 266 -1.40 -12.52 -15.09
C SER A 266 -2.43 -12.10 -16.14
N GLY A 267 -2.11 -11.05 -16.91
CA GLY A 267 -2.96 -10.56 -18.00
C GLY A 267 -4.28 -9.92 -17.54
N ALA A 268 -4.46 -9.67 -16.24
CA ALA A 268 -5.68 -9.03 -15.73
C ALA A 268 -5.80 -7.58 -16.21
N ASP A 269 -7.03 -7.15 -16.49
CA ASP A 269 -7.30 -5.77 -16.88
C ASP A 269 -7.06 -4.80 -15.72
N ASN A 270 -6.38 -3.69 -16.02
CA ASN A 270 -6.17 -2.57 -15.11
C ASN A 270 -6.65 -1.23 -15.72
N SER A 271 -7.47 -1.28 -16.78
CA SER A 271 -8.03 -0.07 -17.39
C SER A 271 -8.84 0.81 -16.43
N ASN A 272 -9.36 0.23 -15.34
CA ASN A 272 -10.08 0.91 -14.26
C ASN A 272 -9.21 1.30 -13.05
N GLY A 273 -7.90 1.02 -13.09
CA GLY A 273 -6.98 1.28 -11.99
C GLY A 273 -7.07 0.33 -10.79
N ALA A 274 -7.67 -0.86 -10.95
CA ALA A 274 -7.81 -1.86 -9.87
C ALA A 274 -6.47 -2.30 -9.24
N PHE A 275 -5.37 -2.20 -9.98
CA PHE A 275 -4.01 -2.55 -9.58
C PHE A 275 -3.06 -1.35 -9.50
N SER A 276 -3.50 -0.16 -9.92
CA SER A 276 -2.75 1.07 -9.69
C SER A 276 -2.61 1.36 -8.19
N PRO A 277 -1.69 2.24 -7.74
CA PRO A 277 -1.62 2.63 -6.34
C PRO A 277 -2.95 3.19 -5.85
N GLN A 278 -3.36 2.79 -4.65
CA GLN A 278 -4.66 3.11 -4.06
C GLN A 278 -4.51 3.61 -2.64
N LEU A 279 -5.31 4.62 -2.31
CA LEU A 279 -5.61 5.01 -0.95
C LEU A 279 -7.00 4.49 -0.60
N VAL A 280 -7.05 3.50 0.30
CA VAL A 280 -8.28 2.90 0.82
C VAL A 280 -8.58 3.51 2.17
N LEU A 281 -9.73 4.16 2.28
CA LEU A 281 -10.12 5.00 3.42
C LEU A 281 -11.33 4.40 4.14
N ASN A 282 -11.47 4.74 5.42
CA ASN A 282 -12.53 4.24 6.29
C ASN A 282 -12.65 2.71 6.24
N SER A 283 -11.51 2.01 6.33
CA SER A 283 -11.48 0.53 6.23
C SER A 283 -12.02 -0.19 7.48
N ILE A 284 -12.82 0.50 8.31
CA ILE A 284 -13.34 -0.06 9.56
C ILE A 284 -14.20 -1.29 9.24
N ILE A 285 -13.69 -2.46 9.66
CA ILE A 285 -14.47 -3.67 9.84
C ILE A 285 -15.36 -3.42 11.07
N ILE A 286 -16.47 -2.71 10.89
CA ILE A 286 -17.49 -2.65 11.93
C ILE A 286 -18.04 -4.08 12.02
N PRO A 287 -18.00 -4.75 13.20
CA PRO A 287 -18.64 -6.05 13.35
C PRO A 287 -20.06 -5.89 12.85
N GLU A 288 -20.46 -6.70 11.87
CA GLU A 288 -21.77 -6.54 11.26
C GLU A 288 -22.83 -6.41 12.37
N PRO A 289 -23.78 -5.47 12.25
CA PRO A 289 -24.82 -5.26 13.27
C PRO A 289 -25.58 -6.55 13.60
N THR A 290 -25.61 -7.50 12.65
CA THR A 290 -26.08 -8.87 12.82
C THR A 290 -25.42 -9.59 14.00
N SER A 291 -24.10 -9.46 14.17
CA SER A 291 -23.32 -10.09 15.25
C SER A 291 -23.62 -9.48 16.62
N ALA A 292 -23.73 -8.15 16.69
CA ALA A 292 -24.12 -7.45 17.91
C ALA A 292 -25.58 -7.74 18.32
N MET A 293 -26.48 -7.79 17.33
CA MET A 293 -27.89 -8.11 17.53
C MET A 293 -28.08 -9.59 17.89
N LEU A 294 -27.31 -10.53 17.33
CA LEU A 294 -27.26 -11.93 17.73
C LEU A 294 -26.75 -12.09 19.17
N MET A 295 -25.72 -11.34 19.57
CA MET A 295 -25.25 -11.34 20.96
C MET A 295 -26.30 -10.78 21.94
N LEU A 296 -27.03 -9.73 21.55
CA LEU A 296 -28.15 -9.19 22.34
C LEU A 296 -29.33 -10.17 22.42
N ILE A 297 -29.69 -10.83 21.32
CA ILE A 297 -30.76 -11.84 21.29
C ILE A 297 -30.36 -13.09 22.08
N ALA A 298 -29.12 -13.56 21.94
CA ALA A 298 -28.58 -14.67 22.72
C ALA A 298 -28.51 -14.34 24.22
N GLY A 299 -28.08 -13.13 24.57
CA GLY A 299 -28.09 -12.63 25.94
C GLY A 299 -29.50 -12.53 26.52
N ALA A 300 -30.47 -12.00 25.77
CA ALA A 300 -31.87 -11.94 26.18
C ALA A 300 -32.50 -13.33 26.32
N GLY A 301 -32.16 -14.27 25.44
CA GLY A 301 -32.58 -15.67 25.51
C GLY A 301 -32.06 -16.40 26.75
N LEU A 302 -30.81 -16.14 27.14
CA LEU A 302 -30.21 -16.69 28.36
C LEU A 302 -30.80 -16.09 29.64
N MET A 303 -31.12 -14.80 29.66
CA MET A 303 -31.79 -14.18 30.82
C MET A 303 -33.24 -14.64 30.99
N ARG A 304 -33.95 -14.94 29.89
CA ARG A 304 -35.32 -15.45 29.94
C ARG A 304 -35.42 -16.89 30.44
N ARG A 305 -34.34 -17.68 30.34
CA ARG A 305 -34.28 -19.06 30.87
C ARG A 305 -34.00 -19.12 32.39
N ARG A 306 -33.61 -18.00 33.01
CA ARG A 306 -33.32 -17.87 34.44
C ARG A 306 -34.46 -17.28 35.28
N ARG A 307 -35.60 -16.96 34.67
CA ARG A 307 -36.85 -16.61 35.36
C ARG A 307 -37.90 -17.67 35.07
#